data_AF-A0A8J3HJ59-F1
#
_entry.id   AF-A0A8J3HJ59-F1
#
_cell.length_a   1.000
_cell.length_b   1.000
_cell.length_c   1.000
_cell.angle_alpha   90.00
_cell.angle_beta   90.00
_cell.angle_gamma   90.00
#
_symmetry.space_group_name_H-M   'P 1'
#
loop_
_entity.id
_entity.type
_entity.pdbx_description
1 polymer ?
#
loop_
_entity_poly.entity_id
_entity_poly.type
_entity_poly.pdbx_seq_one_letter_code
_entity_poly.pdbx_strand_id
1 'polypeptide(L)'
;MARAEAARAELDELGLKYFVDVRATARRMLEHLDRPCRTSFAAAVARRLFADAAQPEQDHPDVLFWRPVLDAVEQGLAGKADATARVAQGLGRFYLSPDFTDRPYDDPTDRDANRVMAACYTAECYLHGSQEFAAWAGWRGFDTAALHAASDLMWPRRRPPEVTPYAWELAHPSVQAELDQQLADLEQLADGDVRLP
;
A
#
# COMPACT_ATOMS: atom_id res chain seq x y z
N MET A 1 3.12 6.51 -24.10
CA MET A 1 3.68 5.18 -24.39
C MET A 1 5.20 5.22 -24.47
N ALA A 2 5.80 5.90 -25.45
CA ALA A 2 7.27 5.90 -25.63
C ALA A 2 8.10 6.22 -24.36
N ARG A 3 7.69 7.19 -23.52
CA ARG A 3 8.40 7.54 -22.27
C ARG A 3 8.33 6.46 -21.18
N ALA A 4 7.21 5.74 -21.09
CA ALA A 4 7.02 4.68 -20.11
C ALA A 4 7.78 3.42 -20.52
N GLU A 5 7.77 3.09 -21.81
CA GLU A 5 8.54 1.99 -22.39
C GLU A 5 10.05 2.23 -22.27
N ALA A 6 10.52 3.46 -22.52
CA ALA A 6 11.92 3.82 -22.33
C ALA A 6 12.35 3.68 -20.86
N ALA A 7 11.56 4.22 -19.92
CA ALA A 7 11.88 4.12 -18.50
C ALA A 7 11.86 2.68 -17.99
N ARG A 8 10.96 1.84 -18.51
CA ARG A 8 10.96 0.40 -18.24
C ARG A 8 12.26 -0.25 -18.70
N ALA A 9 12.68 -0.03 -19.95
CA ALA A 9 13.91 -0.59 -20.48
C ALA A 9 15.15 -0.14 -19.69
N GLU A 10 15.21 1.14 -19.31
CA GLU A 10 16.30 1.68 -18.46
C GLU A 10 16.32 1.02 -17.07
N LEU A 11 15.17 0.82 -16.43
CA LEU A 11 15.10 0.10 -15.16
C LEU A 11 15.51 -1.36 -15.30
N ASP A 12 15.11 -2.02 -16.38
CA ASP A 12 15.50 -3.40 -16.68
C ASP A 12 17.03 -3.53 -16.83
N GLU A 13 17.69 -2.57 -17.51
CA GLU A 13 19.16 -2.51 -17.62
C GLU A 13 19.85 -2.31 -16.26
N LEU A 14 19.20 -1.61 -15.34
CA LEU A 14 19.68 -1.43 -13.96
C LEU A 14 19.35 -2.62 -13.04
N GLY A 15 18.63 -3.63 -13.52
CA GLY A 15 18.14 -4.76 -12.71
C GLY A 15 17.06 -4.37 -11.70
N LEU A 16 16.33 -3.28 -11.98
CA LEU A 16 15.31 -2.70 -11.10
C LEU A 16 13.89 -2.97 -11.63
N LYS A 17 12.92 -2.92 -10.73
CA LYS A 17 11.53 -3.21 -11.04
C LYS A 17 10.80 -1.98 -11.55
N TYR A 18 10.02 -2.16 -12.61
CA TYR A 18 9.08 -1.15 -13.07
C TYR A 18 7.72 -1.32 -12.39
N PHE A 19 7.23 -0.27 -11.72
CA PHE A 19 6.01 -0.31 -10.90
C PHE A 19 4.77 -0.83 -11.66
N VAL A 20 4.59 -0.48 -12.94
CA VAL A 20 3.44 -0.93 -13.71
C VAL A 20 3.43 -2.45 -13.87
N ASP A 21 4.61 -3.06 -14.07
CA ASP A 21 4.75 -4.51 -14.17
C ASP A 21 4.55 -5.20 -12.81
N VAL A 22 5.05 -4.58 -11.74
CA VAL A 22 4.81 -5.05 -10.36
C VAL A 22 3.32 -5.00 -10.02
N ARG A 23 2.61 -3.90 -10.33
CA ARG A 23 1.15 -3.82 -10.15
C ARG A 23 0.40 -4.90 -10.90
N ALA A 24 0.76 -5.12 -12.17
CA ALA A 24 0.13 -6.14 -12.99
C ALA A 24 0.37 -7.54 -12.39
N THR A 25 1.59 -7.80 -11.90
CA THR A 25 1.97 -9.05 -11.25
C THR A 25 1.24 -9.25 -9.92
N ALA A 26 1.29 -8.25 -9.04
CA ALA A 26 0.60 -8.26 -7.75
C ALA A 26 -0.91 -8.50 -7.92
N ARG A 27 -1.54 -7.82 -8.90
CA ARG A 27 -2.95 -8.07 -9.22
C ARG A 27 -3.19 -9.52 -9.61
N ARG A 28 -2.40 -10.10 -10.51
CA ARG A 28 -2.55 -11.52 -10.90
C ARG A 28 -2.37 -12.46 -9.72
N MET A 29 -1.40 -12.22 -8.84
CA MET A 29 -1.21 -13.05 -7.64
C MET A 29 -2.41 -12.96 -6.70
N LEU A 30 -2.88 -11.74 -6.42
CA LEU A 30 -4.06 -11.50 -5.59
C LEU A 30 -5.32 -12.19 -6.15
N GLU A 31 -5.47 -12.33 -7.47
CA GLU A 31 -6.59 -13.04 -8.10
C GLU A 31 -6.66 -14.50 -7.66
N HIS A 32 -5.51 -15.15 -7.45
CA HIS A 32 -5.41 -16.53 -7.03
C HIS A 32 -5.45 -16.73 -5.51
N LEU A 33 -5.25 -15.68 -4.72
CA LEU A 33 -5.33 -15.72 -3.26
C LEU A 33 -6.79 -15.71 -2.78
N ASP A 34 -7.04 -16.35 -1.64
CA ASP A 34 -8.34 -16.31 -0.99
C ASP A 34 -8.56 -14.99 -0.21
N ARG A 35 -9.77 -14.81 0.34
CA ARG A 35 -10.14 -13.58 1.06
C ARG A 35 -9.20 -13.27 2.23
N PRO A 36 -8.92 -14.22 3.15
CA PRO A 36 -7.93 -14.02 4.22
C PRO A 36 -6.58 -13.55 3.70
N CYS A 37 -6.00 -14.21 2.68
CA CYS A 37 -4.69 -13.85 2.16
C CYS A 37 -4.67 -12.45 1.53
N ARG A 38 -5.67 -12.11 0.71
CA ARG A 38 -5.80 -10.74 0.14
C ARG A 38 -5.88 -9.67 1.23
N THR A 39 -6.61 -9.97 2.30
CA THR A 39 -6.76 -9.05 3.42
C THR A 39 -5.47 -8.92 4.23
N SER A 40 -4.75 -10.02 4.46
CA SER A 40 -3.43 -10.02 5.10
C SER A 40 -2.42 -9.18 4.33
N PHE A 41 -2.40 -9.28 2.98
CA PHE A 41 -1.58 -8.42 2.15
C PHE A 41 -1.94 -6.93 2.34
N ALA A 42 -3.22 -6.58 2.23
CA ALA A 42 -3.68 -5.20 2.41
C ALA A 42 -3.29 -4.66 3.80
N ALA A 43 -3.51 -5.45 4.84
CA ALA A 43 -3.18 -5.12 6.22
C ALA A 43 -1.68 -4.94 6.43
N ALA A 44 -0.83 -5.80 5.84
CA ALA A 44 0.62 -5.65 5.92
C ALA A 44 1.09 -4.31 5.35
N VAL A 45 0.57 -3.92 4.18
CA VAL A 45 0.86 -2.61 3.58
C VAL A 45 0.40 -1.47 4.49
N ALA A 46 -0.87 -1.48 4.92
CA ALA A 46 -1.40 -0.45 5.79
C ALA A 46 -0.60 -0.32 7.11
N ARG A 47 -0.20 -1.44 7.72
CA ARG A 47 0.61 -1.43 8.94
C ARG A 47 1.98 -0.82 8.74
N ARG A 48 2.68 -1.11 7.65
CA ARG A 48 3.95 -0.44 7.33
C ARG A 48 3.79 1.07 7.26
N LEU A 49 2.72 1.54 6.62
CA LEU A 49 2.44 2.97 6.45
C LEU A 49 2.19 3.69 7.79
N PHE A 50 1.59 2.98 8.74
CA PHE A 50 1.34 3.49 10.10
C PHE A 50 2.56 3.35 11.04
N ALA A 51 3.48 2.44 10.74
CA ALA A 51 4.73 2.26 11.48
C ALA A 51 5.77 3.31 11.08
N ASP A 52 5.74 3.79 9.84
CA ASP A 52 6.65 4.81 9.30
C ASP A 52 6.33 6.25 9.77
N ALA A 53 5.66 6.39 10.93
CA ALA A 53 5.42 7.67 11.57
C ALA A 53 6.60 8.01 12.46
N ALA A 54 7.39 9.02 12.05
CA ALA A 54 8.49 9.54 12.86
C ALA A 54 8.02 10.05 14.25
N GLN A 55 6.78 10.55 14.33
CA GLN A 55 6.15 11.07 15.56
C GLN A 55 4.65 10.68 15.57
N PRO A 56 4.30 9.44 15.95
CA PRO A 56 2.93 8.94 15.96
C PRO A 56 1.97 9.80 16.82
N GLU A 57 2.49 10.46 17.85
CA GLU A 57 1.74 11.37 18.71
C GLU A 57 1.28 12.67 18.03
N GLN A 58 1.81 12.97 16.84
CA GLN A 58 1.42 14.11 16.01
C GLN A 58 0.54 13.71 14.83
N ASP A 59 0.21 12.43 14.69
CA ASP A 59 -0.66 11.96 13.62
C ASP A 59 -2.00 12.70 13.66
N HIS A 60 -2.51 13.09 12.49
CA HIS A 60 -3.83 13.69 12.34
C HIS A 60 -4.92 12.80 12.98
N PRO A 61 -5.98 13.35 13.61
CA PRO A 61 -7.05 12.56 14.22
C PRO A 61 -7.63 11.46 13.32
N ASP A 62 -7.76 11.72 12.03
CA ASP A 62 -8.22 10.73 11.03
C ASP A 62 -7.30 9.51 10.96
N VAL A 63 -5.98 9.71 10.99
CA VAL A 63 -5.00 8.62 10.98
C VAL A 63 -5.14 7.82 12.27
N LEU A 64 -5.21 8.50 13.42
CA LEU A 64 -5.37 7.84 14.71
C LEU A 64 -6.66 7.01 14.81
N PHE A 65 -7.75 7.47 14.17
CA PHE A 65 -9.02 6.76 14.11
C PHE A 65 -8.91 5.36 13.47
N TRP A 66 -8.04 5.19 12.48
CA TRP A 66 -7.91 3.93 11.74
C TRP A 66 -7.13 2.83 12.46
N ARG A 67 -6.27 3.18 13.43
CA ARG A 67 -5.49 2.19 14.22
C ARG A 67 -6.38 1.10 14.84
N PRO A 68 -7.44 1.41 15.61
CA PRO A 68 -8.32 0.38 16.17
C PRO A 68 -9.15 -0.39 15.13
N VAL A 69 -9.35 0.17 13.92
CA VAL A 69 -10.02 -0.55 12.82
C VAL A 69 -9.08 -1.59 12.22
N LEU A 70 -7.81 -1.24 11.99
CA LEU A 70 -6.78 -2.19 11.57
C LEU A 70 -6.56 -3.31 12.61
N ASP A 71 -6.56 -2.96 13.91
CA ASP A 71 -6.51 -3.96 14.98
C ASP A 71 -7.71 -4.92 14.92
N ALA A 72 -8.90 -4.42 14.58
CA ALA A 72 -10.08 -5.26 14.40
C ALA A 72 -9.96 -6.17 13.17
N VAL A 73 -9.38 -5.70 12.06
CA VAL A 73 -9.11 -6.54 10.88
C VAL A 73 -8.21 -7.72 11.23
N GLU A 74 -7.08 -7.47 11.90
CA GLU A 74 -6.16 -8.54 12.32
C GLU A 74 -6.81 -9.53 13.29
N GLN A 75 -7.62 -9.01 14.22
CA GLN A 75 -8.41 -9.84 15.12
C GLN A 75 -9.41 -10.72 14.36
N GLY A 76 -10.01 -10.20 13.30
CA GLY A 76 -10.91 -10.95 12.43
C GLY A 76 -10.18 -12.03 11.63
N LEU A 77 -8.98 -11.74 11.13
CA LEU A 77 -8.10 -12.73 10.49
C LEU A 77 -7.70 -13.85 11.46
N ALA A 78 -7.56 -13.54 12.75
CA ALA A 78 -7.35 -14.52 13.82
C ALA A 78 -8.66 -15.19 14.33
N GLY A 79 -9.79 -14.98 13.66
CA GLY A 79 -11.06 -15.65 13.96
C GLY A 79 -11.90 -15.05 15.10
N LYS A 80 -11.63 -13.82 15.56
CA LYS A 80 -12.47 -13.18 16.59
C LYS A 80 -13.85 -12.80 16.05
N ALA A 81 -14.89 -13.28 16.71
CA ALA A 81 -16.27 -13.18 16.24
C ALA A 81 -16.82 -11.73 16.17
N ASP A 82 -16.36 -10.82 17.02
CA ASP A 82 -16.82 -9.42 17.07
C ASP A 82 -16.10 -8.50 16.08
N ALA A 83 -15.00 -8.96 15.47
CA ALA A 83 -14.14 -8.16 14.60
C ALA A 83 -14.91 -7.56 13.41
N THR A 84 -15.74 -8.37 12.73
CA THR A 84 -16.50 -7.92 11.57
C THR A 84 -17.43 -6.76 11.86
N ALA A 85 -18.13 -6.79 13.01
CA ALA A 85 -19.00 -5.70 13.41
C ALA A 85 -18.19 -4.41 13.67
N ARG A 86 -17.03 -4.53 14.31
CA ARG A 86 -16.14 -3.40 14.60
C ARG A 86 -15.55 -2.79 13.33
N VAL A 87 -15.12 -3.61 12.37
CA VAL A 87 -14.63 -3.14 11.07
C VAL A 87 -15.74 -2.41 10.30
N ALA A 88 -16.94 -3.00 10.22
CA ALA A 88 -18.09 -2.38 9.54
C ALA A 88 -18.52 -1.06 10.21
N GLN A 89 -18.50 -0.98 11.54
CA GLN A 89 -18.77 0.26 12.27
C GLN A 89 -17.71 1.33 12.00
N GLY A 90 -16.43 0.94 11.94
CA GLY A 90 -15.33 1.84 11.58
C GLY A 90 -15.53 2.45 10.20
N LEU A 91 -15.77 1.62 9.19
CA LEU A 91 -16.05 2.07 7.82
C LEU A 91 -17.30 2.94 7.74
N GLY A 92 -18.40 2.52 8.38
CA GLY A 92 -19.64 3.30 8.41
C GLY A 92 -19.44 4.67 9.03
N ARG A 93 -18.65 4.78 10.12
CA ARG A 93 -18.35 6.07 10.74
C ARG A 93 -17.48 6.94 9.85
N PHE A 94 -16.52 6.36 9.13
CA PHE A 94 -15.69 7.09 8.16
C PHE A 94 -16.51 7.62 6.98
N TYR A 95 -17.31 6.77 6.33
CA TYR A 95 -18.13 7.21 5.18
C TYR A 95 -19.21 8.23 5.53
N LEU A 96 -19.62 8.29 6.79
CA LEU A 96 -20.56 9.29 7.31
C LEU A 96 -19.86 10.50 7.92
N SER A 97 -18.51 10.55 7.97
CA SER A 97 -17.80 11.70 8.52
C SER A 97 -17.71 12.84 7.50
N PRO A 98 -17.67 14.10 7.97
CA PRO A 98 -17.37 15.24 7.10
C PRO A 98 -16.02 15.10 6.40
N ASP A 99 -15.03 14.45 7.03
CA ASP A 99 -13.70 14.29 6.44
C ASP A 99 -13.75 13.50 5.13
N PHE A 100 -14.63 12.49 5.03
CA PHE A 100 -14.81 11.73 3.78
C PHE A 100 -15.44 12.56 2.65
N THR A 101 -16.29 13.54 2.97
CA THR A 101 -16.93 14.40 1.96
C THR A 101 -16.10 15.62 1.60
N ASP A 102 -15.35 16.15 2.55
CA ASP A 102 -14.74 17.47 2.47
C ASP A 102 -13.23 17.42 2.18
N ARG A 103 -12.58 16.28 2.45
CA ARG A 103 -11.15 16.08 2.19
C ARG A 103 -10.92 15.21 0.94
N PRO A 104 -10.11 15.68 -0.03
CA PRO A 104 -9.66 14.83 -1.12
C PRO A 104 -8.64 13.81 -0.58
N TYR A 105 -9.03 12.54 -0.54
CA TYR A 105 -8.12 11.44 -0.19
C TYR A 105 -7.47 10.79 -1.43
N ASP A 106 -7.53 11.45 -2.58
CA ASP A 106 -6.97 10.99 -3.85
C ASP A 106 -5.57 11.58 -4.16
N ASP A 107 -5.08 12.54 -3.36
CA ASP A 107 -3.74 13.10 -3.52
C ASP A 107 -2.66 12.07 -3.13
N PRO A 108 -1.85 11.56 -4.09
CA PRO A 108 -0.78 10.62 -3.79
C PRO A 108 0.39 11.25 -3.01
N THR A 109 0.45 12.59 -2.95
CA THR A 109 1.50 13.34 -2.23
C THR A 109 1.13 13.65 -0.78
N ASP A 110 -0.12 13.40 -0.37
CA ASP A 110 -0.57 13.50 1.01
C ASP A 110 -0.31 12.18 1.75
N ARG A 111 0.70 12.18 2.63
CA ARG A 111 1.09 11.03 3.45
C ARG A 111 -0.08 10.52 4.31
N ASP A 112 -0.83 11.43 4.92
CA ASP A 112 -1.94 11.05 5.80
C ASP A 112 -3.10 10.49 4.98
N ALA A 113 -3.35 11.04 3.79
CA ALA A 113 -4.34 10.47 2.87
C ALA A 113 -3.96 9.05 2.43
N ASN A 114 -2.69 8.79 2.11
CA ASN A 114 -2.22 7.45 1.76
C ASN A 114 -2.43 6.45 2.91
N ARG A 115 -2.16 6.85 4.16
CA ARG A 115 -2.42 6.03 5.36
C ARG A 115 -3.90 5.73 5.53
N VAL A 116 -4.74 6.77 5.54
CA VAL A 116 -6.20 6.67 5.71
C VAL A 116 -6.78 5.75 4.63
N MET A 117 -6.40 5.94 3.37
CA MET A 117 -6.93 5.13 2.27
C MET A 117 -6.40 3.70 2.27
N ALA A 118 -5.14 3.46 2.63
CA ALA A 118 -4.64 2.09 2.80
C ALA A 118 -5.44 1.33 3.88
N ALA A 119 -5.76 1.99 5.00
CA ALA A 119 -6.57 1.39 6.06
C ALA A 119 -8.03 1.19 5.63
N CYS A 120 -8.62 2.15 4.92
CA CYS A 120 -9.95 2.04 4.34
C CYS A 120 -10.06 0.88 3.37
N TYR A 121 -9.14 0.77 2.40
CA TYR A 121 -9.11 -0.35 1.47
C TYR A 121 -8.83 -1.68 2.16
N THR A 122 -8.04 -1.71 3.22
CA THR A 122 -7.84 -2.92 4.04
C THR A 122 -9.15 -3.37 4.69
N ALA A 123 -9.89 -2.44 5.30
CA ALA A 123 -11.18 -2.73 5.93
C ALA A 123 -12.23 -3.21 4.90
N GLU A 124 -12.27 -2.56 3.74
CA GLU A 124 -13.12 -2.95 2.61
C GLU A 124 -12.75 -4.33 2.07
N CYS A 125 -11.45 -4.62 1.94
CA CYS A 125 -10.96 -5.95 1.56
C CYS A 125 -11.35 -7.00 2.60
N TYR A 126 -11.23 -6.70 3.89
CA TYR A 126 -11.66 -7.58 4.96
C TYR A 126 -13.14 -7.91 4.85
N LEU A 127 -14.03 -6.94 4.63
CA LEU A 127 -15.48 -7.16 4.56
C LEU A 127 -15.93 -7.87 3.27
N HIS A 128 -15.32 -7.53 2.13
CA HIS A 128 -15.81 -7.94 0.81
C HIS A 128 -14.96 -9.01 0.12
N GLY A 129 -13.71 -9.20 0.54
CA GLY A 129 -12.75 -10.12 -0.09
C GLY A 129 -12.29 -9.71 -1.49
N SER A 130 -12.51 -8.44 -1.87
CA SER A 130 -12.18 -7.94 -3.20
C SER A 130 -10.67 -7.80 -3.40
N GLN A 131 -10.19 -8.34 -4.51
CA GLN A 131 -8.82 -8.15 -5.01
C GLN A 131 -8.50 -6.68 -5.28
N GLU A 132 -9.48 -5.89 -5.75
CA GLU A 132 -9.24 -4.47 -6.07
C GLU A 132 -8.82 -3.69 -4.84
N PHE A 133 -9.50 -3.91 -3.71
CA PHE A 133 -9.18 -3.24 -2.47
C PHE A 133 -7.79 -3.60 -1.96
N ALA A 134 -7.41 -4.88 -2.05
CA ALA A 134 -6.04 -5.30 -1.72
C ALA A 134 -5.00 -4.61 -2.64
N ALA A 135 -5.25 -4.56 -3.95
CA ALA A 135 -4.37 -3.89 -4.90
C ALA A 135 -4.26 -2.38 -4.62
N TRP A 136 -5.38 -1.72 -4.29
CA TRP A 136 -5.41 -0.28 -3.99
C TRP A 136 -4.66 0.05 -2.69
N ALA A 137 -4.74 -0.81 -1.67
CA ALA A 137 -3.89 -0.69 -0.49
C ALA A 137 -2.40 -0.75 -0.86
N GLY A 138 -1.99 -1.72 -1.70
CA GLY A 138 -0.64 -1.81 -2.26
C GLY A 138 -0.21 -0.54 -3.00
N TRP A 139 -1.10 0.10 -3.76
CA TRP A 139 -0.76 1.34 -4.46
C TRP A 139 -0.47 2.49 -3.51
N ARG A 140 -1.19 2.59 -2.37
CA ARG A 140 -0.87 3.58 -1.33
C ARG A 140 0.51 3.34 -0.70
N GLY A 141 0.94 2.08 -0.62
CA GLY A 141 2.31 1.71 -0.27
C GLY A 141 3.33 2.34 -1.21
N PHE A 142 3.13 2.15 -2.50
CA PHE A 142 3.98 2.75 -3.54
C PHE A 142 3.95 4.28 -3.50
N ASP A 143 2.77 4.90 -3.40
CA ASP A 143 2.64 6.37 -3.39
C ASP A 143 3.42 6.98 -2.21
N THR A 144 3.39 6.33 -1.04
CA THR A 144 4.18 6.73 0.14
C THR A 144 5.68 6.57 -0.11
N ALA A 145 6.11 5.48 -0.73
CA ALA A 145 7.51 5.27 -1.09
C ALA A 145 8.02 6.29 -2.13
N ALA A 146 7.18 6.63 -3.11
CA ALA A 146 7.45 7.67 -4.10
C ALA A 146 7.53 9.06 -3.46
N LEU A 147 6.66 9.37 -2.48
CA LEU A 147 6.74 10.59 -1.69
C LEU A 147 8.07 10.68 -0.91
N HIS A 148 8.53 9.58 -0.31
CA HIS A 148 9.85 9.53 0.33
C HIS A 148 10.99 9.75 -0.66
N ALA A 149 10.93 9.13 -1.84
CA ALA A 149 11.89 9.37 -2.91
C ALA A 149 11.93 10.84 -3.34
N ALA A 150 10.77 11.48 -3.47
CA ALA A 150 10.66 12.89 -3.83
C ALA A 150 11.23 13.84 -2.75
N SER A 151 11.25 13.40 -1.48
CA SER A 151 11.85 14.16 -0.38
C SER A 151 13.39 14.09 -0.34
N ASP A 152 14.02 13.13 -1.03
CA ASP A 152 15.48 13.07 -1.15
C ASP A 152 15.98 14.06 -2.22
N LEU A 153 16.30 15.28 -1.77
CA LEU A 153 16.82 16.36 -2.62
C LEU A 153 18.20 16.05 -3.25
N MET A 154 18.92 15.04 -2.74
CA MET A 154 20.22 14.64 -3.26
C MET A 154 20.10 13.55 -4.33
N TRP A 155 19.01 12.79 -4.36
CA TRP A 155 18.81 11.69 -5.30
C TRP A 155 18.91 12.12 -6.77
N PRO A 156 18.25 13.20 -7.24
CA PRO A 156 18.36 13.62 -8.64
C PRO A 156 19.79 14.01 -9.05
N ARG A 157 20.64 14.43 -8.09
CA ARG A 157 22.03 14.82 -8.34
C ARG A 157 22.97 13.63 -8.55
N ARG A 158 22.56 12.44 -8.11
CA ARG A 158 23.31 11.18 -8.26
C ARG A 158 22.95 10.43 -9.56
N ARG A 159 22.03 10.99 -10.35
CA ARG A 159 21.55 10.38 -11.60
C ARG A 159 22.70 10.21 -12.61
N PRO A 160 22.94 8.99 -13.12
CA PRO A 160 23.82 8.79 -14.26
C PRO A 160 23.31 9.53 -15.50
N PRO A 161 24.18 10.15 -16.32
CA PRO A 161 23.75 10.98 -17.45
C PRO A 161 22.92 10.22 -18.50
N GLU A 162 23.11 8.90 -18.60
CA GLU A 162 22.42 7.99 -19.51
C GLU A 162 21.00 7.61 -19.05
N VAL A 163 20.67 7.76 -17.76
CA VAL A 163 19.36 7.39 -17.21
C VAL A 163 18.44 8.61 -17.21
N THR A 164 17.20 8.45 -17.69
CA THR A 164 16.21 9.53 -17.71
C THR A 164 15.80 9.94 -16.30
N PRO A 165 15.35 11.19 -16.08
CA PRO A 165 14.91 11.63 -14.75
C PRO A 165 13.78 10.75 -14.19
N TYR A 166 12.86 10.32 -15.06
CA TYR A 166 11.71 9.51 -14.67
C TYR A 166 12.09 8.08 -14.27
N ALA A 167 12.97 7.41 -15.03
CA ALA A 167 13.49 6.11 -14.63
C ALA A 167 14.28 6.22 -13.32
N TRP A 168 15.07 7.29 -13.17
CA TRP A 168 15.84 7.51 -11.95
C TRP A 168 14.99 7.76 -10.71
N GLU A 169 13.88 8.51 -10.82
CA GLU A 169 12.91 8.66 -9.73
C GLU A 169 12.37 7.30 -9.26
N LEU A 170 12.02 6.41 -10.20
CA LEU A 170 11.56 5.05 -9.90
C LEU A 170 12.67 4.14 -9.38
N ALA A 171 13.93 4.42 -9.71
CA ALA A 171 15.10 3.69 -9.24
C ALA A 171 15.45 4.00 -7.77
N HIS A 172 14.75 4.94 -7.12
CA HIS A 172 15.03 5.29 -5.72
C HIS A 172 14.91 4.06 -4.80
N PRO A 173 15.85 3.85 -3.87
CA PRO A 173 15.86 2.68 -2.99
C PRO A 173 14.55 2.47 -2.22
N SER A 174 13.92 3.53 -1.72
CA SER A 174 12.60 3.42 -1.04
C SER A 174 11.50 2.88 -1.95
N VAL A 175 11.48 3.27 -3.23
CA VAL A 175 10.49 2.76 -4.20
C VAL A 175 10.75 1.29 -4.45
N GLN A 176 12.00 0.94 -4.77
CA GLN A 176 12.37 -0.45 -5.07
C GLN A 176 12.15 -1.38 -3.85
N ALA A 177 12.48 -0.93 -2.64
CA ALA A 177 12.25 -1.68 -1.42
C ALA A 177 10.75 -1.97 -1.17
N GLU A 178 9.86 -1.00 -1.44
CA GLU A 178 8.42 -1.25 -1.31
C GLU A 178 7.89 -2.20 -2.41
N LEU A 179 8.38 -2.10 -3.65
CA LEU A 179 8.02 -3.04 -4.71
C LEU A 179 8.46 -4.47 -4.37
N ASP A 180 9.68 -4.62 -3.85
CA ASP A 180 10.23 -5.90 -3.40
C ASP A 180 9.43 -6.46 -2.24
N GLN A 181 9.12 -5.63 -1.24
CA GLN A 181 8.34 -6.05 -0.08
C GLN A 181 6.94 -6.52 -0.46
N GLN A 182 6.24 -5.81 -1.36
CA GLN A 182 4.91 -6.22 -1.81
C GLN A 182 4.92 -7.58 -2.53
N LEU A 183 5.92 -7.82 -3.38
CA LEU A 183 6.05 -9.12 -4.04
C LEU A 183 6.39 -10.22 -3.04
N ALA A 184 7.33 -9.97 -2.11
CA ALA A 184 7.69 -10.92 -1.07
C ALA A 184 6.49 -11.28 -0.16
N ASP A 185 5.67 -10.28 0.23
CA ASP A 185 4.45 -10.52 1.01
C ASP A 185 3.47 -11.44 0.25
N LEU A 186 3.28 -11.21 -1.05
CA LEU A 186 2.39 -12.00 -1.89
C LEU A 186 2.92 -13.41 -2.13
N GLU A 187 4.22 -13.57 -2.35
CA GLU A 187 4.89 -14.88 -2.49
C GLU A 187 4.73 -15.68 -1.20
N GLN A 188 4.99 -15.07 -0.04
CA GLN A 188 4.81 -15.70 1.26
C GLN A 188 3.36 -16.15 1.49
N LEU A 189 2.38 -15.34 1.08
CA LEU A 189 0.96 -15.69 1.20
C LEU A 189 0.54 -16.79 0.22
N ALA A 190 1.11 -16.82 -0.98
CA ALA A 190 0.84 -17.85 -1.98
C ALA A 190 1.44 -19.21 -1.60
N ASP A 191 2.65 -19.21 -1.03
CA ASP A 191 3.31 -20.41 -0.49
C ASP A 191 2.66 -20.87 0.83
N GLY A 192 1.99 -19.93 1.51
CA GLY A 192 1.37 -20.06 2.83
C GLY A 192 0.01 -20.78 2.88
N ASP A 193 -0.35 -21.62 1.90
CA ASP A 193 -1.49 -22.56 1.97
C ASP A 193 -1.31 -23.65 3.07
N VAL A 194 -0.36 -23.42 4.00
CA VAL A 194 -0.27 -24.04 5.31
C VAL A 194 -0.87 -23.09 6.34
N ARG A 195 -2.19 -23.24 6.53
CA ARG A 195 -3.02 -22.76 7.65
C ARG A 195 -2.24 -22.08 8.78
N LEU A 196 -2.49 -20.79 8.99
CA LEU A 196 -2.28 -20.19 10.32
C LEU A 196 -3.18 -20.92 11.34
N PRO A 197 -2.67 -21.19 12.56
CA PRO A 197 -3.31 -22.07 13.54
C PRO A 197 -4.70 -21.62 14.00
#